data_AF-A0A6C0GD42-F1
#
_entry.id   AF-A0A6C0GD42-F1
#
_cell.length_a   1.000
_cell.length_b   1.000
_cell.length_c   1.000
_cell.angle_alpha   90.00
_cell.angle_beta   90.00
_cell.angle_gamma   90.00
#
_symmetry.space_group_name_H-M   'P 1'
#
loop_
_entity.id
_entity.type
_entity.pdbx_description
1 polymer ?
#
loop_
_entity_poly.entity_id
_entity_poly.type
_entity_poly.pdbx_seq_one_letter_code
_entity_poly.pdbx_strand_id
1 'polypeptide(L)'
;MHSQLTKRIIERYISAFGAKEYLIQLTHLDRKKYVPIRICYEPEALLRSTDFLKYKNLLGYNVYCRPVGYEYILLDDLKREVFPDLEIIKPCLWMETSPDNFQAFVTLSQAPENREQALEICRHLAYRFGADPGSAEPDHVGRLPGFTNRKEKYRDEKGFYPFVKLHQAEKRISSFLPQWGACAQTTSIHNVPPRNEEDRSRRDFNYVCMLLRQGRTEDFIREALYSYSSKAKQRGDKYVSMTIKNARKVIWH
;
A
#
# COMPACT_ATOMS: atom_id res chain seq x y z
N MET A 1 27.29 -12.87 -8.65
CA MET A 1 26.63 -11.77 -9.38
C MET A 1 25.33 -11.28 -8.73
N HIS A 2 24.37 -12.14 -8.35
CA HIS A 2 23.08 -11.68 -7.77
C HIS A 2 23.20 -10.88 -6.45
N SER A 3 24.24 -11.13 -5.65
CA SER A 3 24.39 -10.40 -4.37
C SER A 3 24.54 -8.87 -4.56
N GLN A 4 25.26 -8.46 -5.61
CA GLN A 4 25.49 -7.05 -5.95
C GLN A 4 24.24 -6.36 -6.51
N LEU A 5 23.37 -7.10 -7.22
CA LEU A 5 22.16 -6.53 -7.80
C LEU A 5 21.14 -6.14 -6.72
N THR A 6 20.86 -7.02 -5.75
CA THR A 6 19.95 -6.70 -4.63
C THR A 6 20.47 -5.51 -3.83
N LYS A 7 21.78 -5.46 -3.55
CA LYS A 7 22.39 -4.35 -2.81
C LYS A 7 22.21 -3.02 -3.54
N ARG A 8 22.48 -2.97 -4.86
CA ARG A 8 22.26 -1.77 -5.70
C ARG A 8 20.79 -1.36 -5.78
N ILE A 9 19.86 -2.32 -5.77
CA ILE A 9 18.41 -2.03 -5.73
C ILE A 9 18.02 -1.39 -4.39
N ILE A 10 18.53 -1.92 -3.27
CA ILE A 10 18.29 -1.34 -1.94
C ILE A 10 18.90 0.06 -1.84
N GLU A 11 20.10 0.26 -2.40
CA GLU A 11 20.73 1.58 -2.46
C GLU A 11 19.86 2.60 -3.21
N ARG A 12 19.35 2.24 -4.39
CA ARG A 12 18.39 3.09 -5.14
C ARG A 12 17.11 3.36 -4.35
N TYR A 13 16.58 2.36 -3.66
CA TYR A 13 15.40 2.52 -2.80
C TYR A 13 15.67 3.54 -1.69
N ILE A 14 16.79 3.41 -0.98
CA ILE A 14 17.22 4.34 0.07
C ILE A 14 17.41 5.75 -0.48
N SER A 15 18.11 5.89 -1.61
CA SER A 15 18.38 7.21 -2.21
C SER A 15 17.12 7.94 -2.64
N ALA A 16 16.07 7.23 -3.06
CA ALA A 16 14.81 7.85 -3.47
C ALA A 16 14.07 8.54 -2.31
N PHE A 17 14.20 8.02 -1.09
CA PHE A 17 13.61 8.64 0.09
C PHE A 17 14.57 9.64 0.76
N GLY A 18 15.81 9.22 1.01
CA GLY A 18 16.74 9.98 1.84
C GLY A 18 16.35 10.06 3.33
N ALA A 19 15.55 9.10 3.81
CA ALA A 19 15.16 9.02 5.22
C ALA A 19 16.34 8.62 6.12
N LYS A 20 16.28 9.05 7.40
CA LYS A 20 17.29 8.73 8.41
C LYS A 20 17.18 7.30 8.94
N GLU A 21 15.98 6.74 8.92
CA GLU A 21 15.72 5.40 9.45
C GLU A 21 14.72 4.66 8.56
N TYR A 22 14.85 3.33 8.53
CA TYR A 22 13.99 2.43 7.80
C TYR A 22 13.52 1.29 8.70
N LEU A 23 12.21 1.16 8.83
CA LEU A 23 11.59 0.00 9.48
C LEU A 23 11.58 -1.17 8.51
N ILE A 24 12.33 -2.21 8.82
CA ILE A 24 12.24 -3.52 8.17
C ILE A 24 11.26 -4.39 8.94
N GLN A 25 10.32 -5.00 8.22
CA GLN A 25 9.45 -6.04 8.75
C GLN A 25 9.67 -7.33 7.97
N LEU A 26 9.99 -8.41 8.68
CA LEU A 26 10.07 -9.75 8.13
C LEU A 26 8.84 -10.53 8.56
N THR A 27 8.08 -11.07 7.59
CA THR A 27 6.90 -11.89 7.88
C THR A 27 7.02 -13.23 7.19
N HIS A 28 7.09 -14.31 7.98
CA HIS A 28 7.16 -15.67 7.46
C HIS A 28 5.86 -16.09 6.76
N LEU A 29 5.96 -17.03 5.81
CA LEU A 29 4.80 -17.64 5.15
C LEU A 29 3.91 -18.44 6.12
N ASP A 30 4.54 -19.18 7.03
CA ASP A 30 3.86 -19.84 8.16
C ASP A 30 3.75 -18.87 9.34
N ARG A 31 2.61 -18.17 9.40
CA ARG A 31 2.29 -17.22 10.46
C ARG A 31 1.79 -17.88 11.74
N LYS A 32 1.52 -19.19 11.73
CA LYS A 32 1.13 -19.93 12.95
C LYS A 32 2.36 -20.27 13.78
N LYS A 33 3.48 -20.54 13.11
CA LYS A 33 4.75 -20.92 13.75
C LYS A 33 5.67 -19.75 14.05
N TYR A 34 5.66 -18.70 13.23
CA TYR A 34 6.63 -17.60 13.34
C TYR A 34 5.94 -16.25 13.49
N VAL A 35 6.39 -15.49 14.49
CA VAL A 35 5.99 -14.09 14.68
C VAL A 35 6.75 -13.15 13.73
N PRO A 36 6.16 -12.02 13.32
CA PRO A 36 6.86 -11.00 12.55
C PRO A 36 8.07 -10.44 13.33
N ILE A 37 9.17 -10.19 12.62
CA ILE A 37 10.35 -9.52 13.16
C ILE A 37 10.34 -8.08 12.65
N ARG A 38 10.57 -7.10 13.54
CA ARG A 38 10.67 -5.68 13.19
C ARG A 38 12.01 -5.13 13.67
N ILE A 39 12.74 -4.47 12.77
CA ILE A 39 14.07 -3.91 13.04
C ILE A 39 14.15 -2.54 12.37
N CYS A 40 14.60 -1.52 13.09
CA CYS A 40 14.94 -0.23 12.50
C CYS A 40 16.42 -0.21 12.11
N TYR A 41 16.71 0.31 10.92
CA TYR A 41 18.07 0.50 10.43
C TYR A 41 18.28 1.93 9.96
N GLU A 42 19.46 2.48 10.25
CA GLU A 42 20.05 3.57 9.48
C GLU A 42 20.38 3.10 8.04
N PRO A 43 20.51 4.02 7.05
CA PRO A 43 20.71 3.68 5.64
C PRO A 43 21.88 2.70 5.39
N GLU A 44 23.03 2.99 5.97
CA GLU A 44 24.26 2.21 5.79
C GLU A 44 24.13 0.84 6.47
N ALA A 45 23.44 0.78 7.62
CA ALA A 45 23.16 -0.46 8.33
C ALA A 45 22.20 -1.36 7.54
N LEU A 46 21.20 -0.78 6.88
CA LEU A 46 20.30 -1.51 5.98
C LEU A 46 21.06 -2.09 4.78
N LEU A 47 21.99 -1.34 4.19
CA LEU A 47 22.84 -1.86 3.12
C LEU A 47 23.74 -3.01 3.58
N ARG A 48 24.31 -2.91 4.79
CA ARG A 48 25.11 -3.99 5.38
C ARG A 48 24.29 -5.24 5.74
N SER A 49 23.01 -5.10 6.08
CA SER A 49 22.14 -6.22 6.45
C SER A 49 21.58 -7.01 5.24
N THR A 50 21.90 -6.60 4.00
CA THR A 50 21.39 -7.21 2.77
C THR A 50 21.50 -8.74 2.76
N ASP A 51 22.62 -9.31 3.17
CA ASP A 51 22.81 -10.77 3.11
C ASP A 51 22.01 -11.52 4.18
N PHE A 52 21.84 -10.93 5.36
CA PHE A 52 20.91 -11.43 6.38
C PHE A 52 19.47 -11.43 5.84
N LEU A 53 19.04 -10.36 5.17
CA LEU A 53 17.70 -10.27 4.58
C LEU A 53 17.50 -11.29 3.47
N LYS A 54 18.52 -11.54 2.63
CA LYS A 54 18.46 -12.60 1.61
C LYS A 54 18.31 -13.97 2.23
N TYR A 55 19.09 -14.26 3.27
CA TYR A 55 18.98 -15.51 4.01
C TYR A 55 17.58 -15.70 4.60
N LYS A 56 17.01 -14.67 5.23
CA LYS A 56 15.63 -14.71 5.72
C LYS A 56 14.61 -14.89 4.59
N ASN A 57 14.80 -14.24 3.45
CA ASN A 57 13.91 -14.40 2.29
C ASN A 57 13.93 -15.83 1.74
N LEU A 58 15.12 -16.46 1.67
CA LEU A 58 15.29 -17.86 1.29
C LEU A 58 14.56 -18.80 2.26
N LEU A 59 14.62 -18.52 3.56
CA LEU A 59 13.91 -19.27 4.60
C LEU A 59 12.39 -19.08 4.59
N GLY A 60 11.82 -18.26 3.69
CA GLY A 60 10.38 -18.08 3.59
C GLY A 60 9.82 -16.78 4.17
N TYR A 61 10.69 -15.86 4.61
CA TYR A 61 10.24 -14.54 5.03
C TYR A 61 9.98 -13.63 3.82
N ASN A 62 8.83 -12.97 3.84
CA ASN A 62 8.59 -11.79 3.03
C ASN A 62 9.31 -10.60 3.67
N VAL A 63 10.02 -9.81 2.86
CA VAL A 63 10.77 -8.64 3.31
C VAL A 63 10.00 -7.37 2.96
N TYR A 64 9.65 -6.61 3.98
CA TYR A 64 8.95 -5.33 3.88
C TYR A 64 9.85 -4.22 4.42
N CYS A 65 9.66 -3.01 3.90
CA CYS A 65 10.40 -1.83 4.31
C CYS A 65 9.51 -0.59 4.30
N ARG A 66 9.77 0.34 5.20
CA ARG A 66 9.17 1.67 5.23
C ARG A 66 10.21 2.69 5.70
N PRO A 67 10.44 3.81 4.97
CA PRO A 67 11.15 4.95 5.55
C PRO A 67 10.36 5.52 6.73
N VAL A 68 11.03 5.82 7.85
CA VAL A 68 10.38 6.39 9.04
C VAL A 68 10.09 7.86 8.79
N GLY A 69 8.81 8.23 8.84
CA GLY A 69 8.31 9.59 8.58
C GLY A 69 6.87 9.58 8.08
N TYR A 70 6.13 10.66 8.36
CA TYR A 70 4.75 10.85 7.86
C TYR A 70 4.70 11.46 6.47
N GLU A 71 5.82 12.03 5.99
CA GLU A 71 5.97 12.55 4.63
C GLU A 71 5.99 11.44 3.56
N TYR A 72 6.20 10.17 3.94
CA TYR A 72 6.28 9.05 2.99
C TYR A 72 4.95 8.31 2.91
N ILE A 73 4.17 8.54 1.87
CA ILE A 73 2.86 7.90 1.70
C ILE A 73 2.97 6.71 0.76
N LEU A 74 2.48 5.55 1.20
CA LEU A 74 2.42 4.32 0.41
C LEU A 74 1.06 4.20 -0.28
N LEU A 75 1.09 3.84 -1.56
CA LEU A 75 -0.07 3.43 -2.35
C LEU A 75 0.12 1.95 -2.73
N ASP A 76 -0.74 1.08 -2.21
CA ASP A 76 -0.67 -0.37 -2.42
C ASP A 76 -1.76 -0.89 -3.39
N ASP A 77 -1.53 -2.08 -3.94
CA ASP A 77 -2.42 -2.78 -4.89
C ASP A 77 -2.78 -1.95 -6.15
N LEU A 78 -1.83 -1.13 -6.62
CA LEU A 78 -1.99 -0.34 -7.83
C LEU A 78 -1.96 -1.22 -9.09
N LYS A 79 -2.68 -0.76 -10.11
CA LYS A 79 -2.69 -1.35 -11.46
C LYS A 79 -2.12 -0.38 -12.49
N ARG A 80 -1.70 -0.90 -13.65
CA ARG A 80 -0.97 -0.10 -14.65
C ARG A 80 -1.80 1.07 -15.18
N GLU A 81 -3.13 0.98 -15.15
CA GLU A 81 -4.04 1.99 -15.67
C GLU A 81 -4.02 3.30 -14.86
N VAL A 82 -3.48 3.30 -13.63
CA VAL A 82 -3.38 4.54 -12.82
C VAL A 82 -2.05 5.26 -13.02
N PHE A 83 -1.11 4.69 -13.79
CA PHE A 83 0.24 5.24 -13.92
C PHE A 83 0.30 6.61 -14.60
N PRO A 84 -0.51 6.90 -15.64
CA PRO A 84 -0.56 8.26 -16.21
C PRO A 84 -0.92 9.31 -15.17
N ASP A 85 -1.94 9.04 -14.34
CA ASP A 85 -2.37 9.96 -13.28
C ASP A 85 -1.37 10.03 -12.13
N LEU A 86 -0.72 8.91 -11.82
CA LEU A 86 0.29 8.82 -10.77
C LEU A 86 1.52 9.65 -11.15
N GLU A 87 1.98 9.62 -12.40
CA GLU A 87 3.18 10.37 -12.82
C GLU A 87 2.97 11.89 -12.73
N ILE A 88 1.72 12.38 -12.86
CA ILE A 88 1.39 13.80 -12.64
C ILE A 88 1.79 14.24 -11.23
N ILE A 89 1.60 13.36 -10.23
CA ILE A 89 1.97 13.65 -8.84
C ILE A 89 3.43 13.31 -8.50
N LYS A 90 4.21 12.81 -9.47
CA LYS A 90 5.65 12.56 -9.33
C LYS A 90 6.01 11.66 -8.13
N PRO A 91 5.62 10.38 -8.10
CA PRO A 91 6.01 9.46 -7.03
C PRO A 91 7.53 9.34 -6.96
N CYS A 92 8.10 9.26 -5.76
CA CYS A 92 9.56 9.09 -5.60
C CYS A 92 10.01 7.70 -6.04
N LEU A 93 9.15 6.69 -5.92
CA LEU A 93 9.39 5.37 -6.49
C LEU A 93 8.10 4.63 -6.83
N TRP A 94 8.20 3.69 -7.75
CA TRP A 94 7.19 2.65 -7.92
C TRP A 94 7.83 1.31 -8.30
N MET A 95 7.17 0.23 -7.90
CA MET A 95 7.68 -1.12 -7.97
C MET A 95 6.54 -2.11 -8.25
N GLU A 96 6.89 -3.23 -8.88
CA GLU A 96 6.00 -4.35 -9.11
C GLU A 96 6.22 -5.39 -8.02
N THR A 97 5.19 -5.66 -7.22
CA THR A 97 5.26 -6.57 -6.06
C THR A 97 4.96 -8.02 -6.42
N SER A 98 4.24 -8.22 -7.52
CA SER A 98 3.93 -9.48 -8.19
C SER A 98 3.40 -9.13 -9.59
N PRO A 99 3.32 -10.08 -10.54
CA PRO A 99 2.84 -9.78 -11.90
C PRO A 99 1.55 -8.95 -11.88
N ASP A 100 1.57 -7.78 -12.54
CA ASP A 100 0.47 -6.83 -12.64
C ASP A 100 -0.10 -6.30 -11.31
N ASN A 101 0.74 -6.21 -10.28
CA ASN A 101 0.42 -5.57 -9.00
C ASN A 101 1.57 -4.66 -8.58
N PHE A 102 1.25 -3.38 -8.33
CA PHE A 102 2.26 -2.35 -8.12
C PHE A 102 2.08 -1.65 -6.77
N GLN A 103 3.19 -1.12 -6.26
CA GLN A 103 3.23 -0.20 -5.14
C GLN A 103 3.93 1.07 -5.58
N ALA A 104 3.48 2.21 -5.08
CA ALA A 104 4.16 3.48 -5.25
C ALA A 104 4.35 4.17 -3.90
N PHE A 105 5.44 4.91 -3.77
CA PHE A 105 5.58 5.87 -2.68
C PHE A 105 5.62 7.29 -3.23
N VAL A 106 5.04 8.20 -2.46
CA VAL A 106 5.15 9.64 -2.68
C VAL A 106 5.81 10.27 -1.45
N THR A 107 6.71 11.22 -1.68
CA THR A 107 7.31 12.02 -0.62
C THR A 107 6.66 13.39 -0.62
N LEU A 108 5.99 13.76 0.46
CA LEU A 108 5.33 15.06 0.61
C LEU A 108 6.36 16.18 0.76
N SER A 109 6.00 17.38 0.31
CA SER A 109 6.84 18.58 0.48
C SER A 109 6.94 19.03 1.95
N GLN A 110 5.92 18.72 2.72
CA GLN A 110 5.84 19.00 4.15
C GLN A 110 5.30 17.75 4.87
N ALA A 111 5.96 17.38 5.97
CA ALA A 111 5.51 16.28 6.80
C ALA A 111 4.23 16.68 7.54
N PRO A 112 3.20 15.80 7.58
CA PRO A 112 2.07 15.97 8.48
C PRO A 112 2.52 16.11 9.94
N GLU A 113 1.84 16.95 10.71
CA GLU A 113 2.22 17.23 12.10
C GLU A 113 1.93 16.05 13.03
N ASN A 114 0.91 15.27 12.71
CA ASN A 114 0.45 14.15 13.51
C ASN A 114 -0.07 12.99 12.63
N ARG A 115 -0.35 11.87 13.32
CA ARG A 115 -0.79 10.63 12.66
C ARG A 115 -2.14 10.80 11.97
N GLU A 116 -3.04 11.59 12.55
CA GLU A 116 -4.38 11.85 12.05
C GLU A 116 -4.34 12.56 10.70
N GLN A 117 -3.56 13.64 10.58
CA GLN A 117 -3.33 14.34 9.31
C GLN A 117 -2.69 13.41 8.26
N ALA A 118 -1.68 12.63 8.66
CA ALA A 118 -1.05 11.66 7.77
C ALA A 118 -2.04 10.61 7.27
N LEU A 119 -2.95 10.16 8.14
CA LEU A 119 -3.97 9.17 7.84
C LEU A 119 -5.01 9.69 6.83
N GLU A 120 -5.45 10.93 6.99
CA GLU A 120 -6.34 11.59 6.02
C GLU A 120 -5.71 11.64 4.63
N ILE A 121 -4.42 11.98 4.54
CA ILE A 121 -3.68 12.01 3.28
C ILE A 121 -3.55 10.61 2.67
N CYS A 122 -3.18 9.61 3.47
CA CYS A 122 -3.10 8.22 3.02
C CYS A 122 -4.43 7.77 2.39
N ARG A 123 -5.55 8.05 3.08
CA ARG A 123 -6.90 7.69 2.62
C ARG A 123 -7.32 8.47 1.38
N HIS A 124 -7.03 9.76 1.33
CA HIS A 124 -7.34 10.59 0.17
C HIS A 124 -6.60 10.10 -1.08
N LEU A 125 -5.29 9.86 -0.98
CA LEU A 125 -4.50 9.37 -2.11
C LEU A 125 -4.90 7.95 -2.49
N ALA A 126 -5.15 7.07 -1.52
CA ALA A 126 -5.63 5.71 -1.80
C ALA A 126 -6.96 5.73 -2.56
N TYR A 127 -7.90 6.59 -2.14
CA TYR A 127 -9.16 6.79 -2.86
C TYR A 127 -8.92 7.30 -4.29
N ARG A 128 -8.11 8.35 -4.45
CA ARG A 128 -7.82 8.98 -5.75
C ARG A 128 -7.23 7.99 -6.76
N PHE A 129 -6.31 7.13 -6.31
CA PHE A 129 -5.61 6.18 -7.18
C PHE A 129 -6.20 4.76 -7.16
N GLY A 130 -7.30 4.53 -6.44
CA GLY A 130 -7.88 3.19 -6.29
C GLY A 130 -6.92 2.18 -5.63
N ALA A 131 -6.05 2.67 -4.74
CA ALA A 131 -5.14 1.83 -3.95
C ALA A 131 -5.92 1.07 -2.85
N ASP A 132 -5.32 0.04 -2.27
CA ASP A 132 -5.93 -0.75 -1.19
C ASP A 132 -6.24 0.12 0.05
N PRO A 133 -7.52 0.33 0.42
CA PRO A 133 -7.88 1.10 1.61
C PRO A 133 -7.38 0.48 2.91
N GLY A 134 -7.21 -0.85 2.95
CA GLY A 134 -6.69 -1.56 4.13
C GLY A 134 -5.21 -1.27 4.40
N SER A 135 -4.52 -0.71 3.40
CA SER A 135 -3.10 -0.36 3.44
C SER A 135 -2.88 1.16 3.53
N ALA A 136 -3.96 1.95 3.51
CA ALA A 136 -3.94 3.42 3.60
C ALA A 136 -3.78 3.91 5.05
N GLU A 137 -2.67 3.53 5.69
CA GLU A 137 -2.33 3.91 7.06
C GLU A 137 -0.88 4.46 7.14
N PRO A 138 -0.59 5.46 8.00
CA PRO A 138 0.72 6.11 8.10
C PRO A 138 1.89 5.20 8.47
N ASP A 139 1.63 4.04 9.03
CA ASP A 139 2.60 3.06 9.49
C ASP A 139 2.64 1.80 8.60
N HIS A 140 1.86 1.77 7.51
CA HIS A 140 1.82 0.61 6.62
C HIS A 140 3.15 0.40 5.89
N VAL A 141 3.63 -0.84 5.90
CA VAL A 141 4.93 -1.23 5.31
C VAL A 141 4.79 -1.68 3.87
N GLY A 142 5.66 -1.16 2.98
CA GLY A 142 5.74 -1.58 1.58
C GLY A 142 6.67 -2.78 1.38
N ARG A 143 6.77 -3.29 0.16
CA ARG A 143 7.78 -4.31 -0.18
C ARG A 143 9.18 -3.68 -0.29
N LEU A 144 10.20 -4.42 0.13
CA LEU A 144 11.57 -4.07 -0.24
C LEU A 144 11.90 -4.74 -1.58
N PRO A 145 12.21 -3.99 -2.67
CA PRO A 145 12.58 -4.59 -3.94
C PRO A 145 13.91 -5.34 -3.88
N GLY A 146 14.11 -6.26 -4.82
CA GLY A 146 15.31 -7.11 -4.88
C GLY A 146 15.21 -8.41 -4.07
N PHE A 147 14.04 -8.68 -3.48
CA PHE A 147 13.67 -9.92 -2.80
C PHE A 147 12.47 -10.59 -3.48
N THR A 148 12.27 -11.89 -3.22
CA THR A 148 11.11 -12.62 -3.74
C THR A 148 9.87 -12.41 -2.88
N ASN A 149 8.70 -12.37 -3.51
CA ASN A 149 7.41 -12.37 -2.84
C ASN A 149 6.99 -13.80 -2.48
N ARG A 150 7.23 -14.20 -1.24
CA ARG A 150 7.04 -15.56 -0.70
C ARG A 150 5.58 -15.90 -0.34
N LYS A 151 4.57 -15.21 -0.88
CA LYS A 151 3.16 -15.59 -0.67
C LYS A 151 2.83 -16.78 -1.59
N GLU A 152 2.22 -17.83 -1.05
CA GLU A 152 2.05 -19.11 -1.76
C GLU A 152 1.28 -18.99 -3.08
N LYS A 153 0.29 -18.10 -3.15
CA LYS A 153 -0.45 -17.82 -4.39
C LYS A 153 0.38 -17.30 -5.57
N TYR A 154 1.63 -16.89 -5.33
CA TYR A 154 2.57 -16.45 -6.37
C TYR A 154 3.67 -17.47 -6.65
N ARG A 155 3.59 -18.66 -6.05
CA ARG A 155 4.49 -19.74 -6.37
C ARG A 155 4.09 -20.33 -7.71
N ASP A 156 5.03 -20.39 -8.65
CA ASP A 156 4.80 -21.01 -9.95
C ASP A 156 4.85 -22.55 -9.87
N GLU A 157 4.49 -23.21 -10.98
CA GLU A 157 4.49 -24.68 -11.09
C GLU A 157 5.88 -25.31 -10.87
N LYS A 158 6.94 -24.54 -11.08
CA LYS A 158 8.34 -24.95 -10.86
C LYS A 158 8.81 -24.67 -9.43
N GLY A 159 7.95 -24.10 -8.59
CA GLY A 159 8.22 -23.79 -7.19
C GLY A 159 8.94 -22.46 -6.95
N PHE A 160 9.13 -21.62 -7.97
CA PHE A 160 9.77 -20.31 -7.84
C PHE A 160 8.75 -19.22 -7.48
N TYR A 161 9.27 -18.13 -6.90
CA TYR A 161 8.48 -16.96 -6.54
C TYR A 161 8.97 -15.74 -7.33
N PRO A 162 8.09 -14.81 -7.74
CA PRO A 162 8.49 -13.61 -8.46
C PRO A 162 9.31 -12.69 -7.56
N PHE A 163 10.29 -12.01 -8.15
CA PHE A 163 10.98 -10.91 -7.51
C PHE A 163 10.09 -9.66 -7.46
N VAL A 164 10.19 -8.91 -6.37
CA VAL A 164 9.70 -7.54 -6.29
C VAL A 164 10.67 -6.67 -7.11
N LYS A 165 10.18 -6.07 -8.18
CA LYS A 165 10.98 -5.32 -9.15
C LYS A 165 10.84 -3.83 -8.93
N LEU A 166 11.96 -3.14 -8.70
CA LEU A 166 12.00 -1.68 -8.68
C LEU A 166 12.04 -1.17 -10.12
N HIS A 167 11.02 -0.43 -10.54
CA HIS A 167 10.97 0.12 -11.88
C HIS A 167 11.51 1.54 -11.92
N GLN A 168 11.04 2.39 -10.99
CA GLN A 168 11.50 3.78 -10.87
C GLN A 168 11.85 4.09 -9.42
N ALA A 169 12.91 4.86 -9.25
CA ALA A 169 13.38 5.36 -7.95
C ALA A 169 14.19 6.63 -8.22
N GLU A 170 13.69 7.75 -7.72
CA GLU A 170 14.26 9.08 -7.89
C GLU A 170 14.01 9.91 -6.62
N LYS A 171 15.03 10.65 -6.18
CA LYS A 171 14.90 11.54 -5.04
C LYS A 171 14.14 12.80 -5.45
N ARG A 172 12.81 12.76 -5.32
CA ARG A 172 11.94 13.88 -5.69
C ARG A 172 10.76 14.04 -4.74
N ILE A 173 10.33 15.29 -4.61
CA ILE A 173 9.15 15.68 -3.86
C ILE A 173 7.94 15.59 -4.79
N SER A 174 6.85 15.03 -4.27
CA SER A 174 5.56 14.94 -4.94
C SER A 174 5.01 16.34 -5.23
N SER A 175 4.37 16.51 -6.38
CA SER A 175 3.60 17.73 -6.68
C SER A 175 2.23 17.74 -6.00
N PHE A 176 1.87 16.67 -5.27
CA PHE A 176 0.67 16.65 -4.43
C PHE A 176 0.82 17.63 -3.26
N LEU A 177 -0.10 18.60 -3.20
CA LEU A 177 -0.23 19.55 -2.11
C LEU A 177 -1.43 19.16 -1.24
N PRO A 178 -1.21 18.71 0.00
CA PRO A 178 -2.31 18.42 0.91
C PRO A 178 -2.96 19.74 1.34
N GLN A 179 -4.30 19.80 1.32
CA GLN A 179 -5.03 20.97 1.77
C GLN A 179 -5.27 20.83 3.29
N TRP A 180 -4.41 21.47 4.10
CA TRP A 180 -4.65 21.61 5.53
C TRP A 180 -5.58 22.79 5.80
N GLY A 181 -6.72 22.55 6.47
CA GLY A 181 -7.45 23.59 7.21
C GLY A 181 -8.05 24.77 6.42
N ALA A 182 -8.17 24.73 5.09
CA ALA A 182 -8.89 25.75 4.33
C ALA A 182 -10.29 25.25 3.95
N CYS A 183 -11.30 26.09 4.23
CA CYS A 183 -12.70 25.93 3.87
C CYS A 183 -12.84 25.27 2.48
N ALA A 184 -13.55 24.15 2.42
CA ALA A 184 -13.82 23.39 1.22
C ALA A 184 -14.51 24.28 0.17
N GLN A 185 -13.74 24.95 -0.67
CA GLN A 185 -14.22 25.42 -1.96
C GLN A 185 -14.03 24.27 -2.93
N THR A 186 -15.16 23.61 -3.17
CA THR A 186 -15.42 22.63 -4.20
C THR A 186 -14.79 23.07 -5.52
N THR A 187 -13.58 22.59 -5.81
CA THR A 187 -13.09 22.54 -7.19
C THR A 187 -13.54 21.21 -7.75
N SER A 188 -14.66 21.27 -8.48
CA SER A 188 -15.21 20.22 -9.30
C SER A 188 -14.14 19.69 -10.27
N ILE A 189 -13.55 18.55 -9.96
CA ILE A 189 -12.73 17.80 -10.92
C ILE A 189 -13.68 16.93 -11.76
N HIS A 190 -13.80 17.31 -13.02
CA HIS A 190 -14.61 16.66 -14.04
C HIS A 190 -14.14 15.23 -14.35
N ASN A 191 -15.12 14.32 -14.45
CA ASN A 191 -15.20 13.12 -15.30
C ASN A 191 -13.98 12.18 -15.38
N VAL A 192 -13.86 11.29 -14.40
CA VAL A 192 -13.22 9.97 -14.58
C VAL A 192 -14.30 8.98 -15.06
N PRO A 193 -14.13 8.28 -16.21
CA PRO A 193 -15.12 7.32 -16.68
C PRO A 193 -15.28 6.15 -15.68
N PRO A 194 -16.48 5.57 -15.55
CA PRO A 194 -16.72 4.52 -14.57
C PRO A 194 -15.93 3.25 -14.92
N ARG A 195 -14.96 2.88 -14.08
CA ARG A 195 -14.25 1.59 -14.15
C ARG A 195 -15.19 0.41 -13.82
N ASN A 196 -14.89 -0.76 -14.41
CA ASN A 196 -15.69 -2.00 -14.46
C ASN A 196 -16.44 -2.43 -13.17
N GLU A 197 -17.57 -3.14 -13.33
CA GLU A 197 -18.48 -3.57 -12.25
C GLU A 197 -17.84 -4.48 -11.17
N GLU A 198 -16.82 -5.28 -11.51
CA GLU A 198 -16.11 -6.17 -10.58
C GLU A 198 -15.22 -5.41 -9.59
N ASP A 199 -14.56 -4.35 -10.07
CA ASP A 199 -13.66 -3.50 -9.28
C ASP A 199 -14.47 -2.72 -8.21
N ARG A 200 -15.66 -2.22 -8.59
CA ARG A 200 -16.59 -1.56 -7.65
C ARG A 200 -16.99 -2.48 -6.47
N SER A 201 -17.20 -3.77 -6.73
CA SER A 201 -17.55 -4.73 -5.68
C SER A 201 -16.41 -4.99 -4.70
N ARG A 202 -15.18 -5.04 -5.22
CA ARG A 202 -14.00 -5.26 -4.40
C ARG A 202 -13.67 -4.05 -3.52
N ARG A 203 -13.88 -2.83 -4.04
CA ARG A 203 -13.75 -1.59 -3.26
C ARG A 203 -14.76 -1.51 -2.13
N ASP A 204 -16.04 -1.77 -2.42
CA ASP A 204 -17.11 -1.79 -1.42
C ASP A 204 -16.80 -2.81 -0.32
N PHE A 205 -16.32 -3.99 -0.69
CA PHE A 205 -15.90 -5.02 0.24
C PHE A 205 -14.73 -4.56 1.14
N ASN A 206 -13.67 -4.00 0.57
CA ASN A 206 -12.52 -3.52 1.33
C ASN A 206 -12.89 -2.36 2.26
N TYR A 207 -13.73 -1.43 1.80
CA TYR A 207 -14.23 -0.31 2.59
C TYR A 207 -15.04 -0.80 3.80
N VAL A 208 -15.92 -1.77 3.60
CA VAL A 208 -16.66 -2.41 4.70
C VAL A 208 -15.72 -3.16 5.66
N CYS A 209 -14.70 -3.87 5.16
CA CYS A 209 -13.69 -4.51 6.00
C CYS A 209 -12.95 -3.49 6.89
N MET A 210 -12.59 -2.33 6.34
CA MET A 210 -11.95 -1.25 7.09
C MET A 210 -12.86 -0.77 8.23
N LEU A 211 -14.14 -0.49 7.95
CA LEU A 211 -15.08 0.01 8.96
C LEU A 211 -15.37 -1.02 10.06
N LEU A 212 -15.47 -2.32 9.70
CA LEU A 212 -15.62 -3.40 10.67
C LEU A 212 -14.39 -3.52 11.60
N ARG A 213 -13.17 -3.38 11.07
CA ARG A 213 -11.94 -3.38 11.89
C ARG A 213 -11.85 -2.20 12.85
N GLN A 214 -12.50 -1.09 12.51
CA GLN A 214 -12.63 0.09 13.37
C GLN A 214 -13.77 -0.04 14.40
N GLY A 215 -14.42 -1.21 14.48
CA GLY A 215 -15.52 -1.44 15.43
C GLY A 215 -16.78 -0.62 15.14
N ARG A 216 -16.97 -0.15 13.89
CA ARG A 216 -18.17 0.61 13.52
C ARG A 216 -19.41 -0.30 13.52
N THR A 217 -20.55 0.27 13.91
CA THR A 217 -21.84 -0.41 13.93
C THR A 217 -22.31 -0.74 12.51
N GLU A 218 -23.19 -1.73 12.38
CA GLU A 218 -23.72 -2.12 11.06
C GLU A 218 -24.48 -0.97 10.39
N ASP A 219 -25.27 -0.21 11.16
CA ASP A 219 -26.03 0.93 10.65
C ASP A 219 -25.11 2.01 10.09
N PHE A 220 -24.03 2.35 10.82
CA PHE A 220 -23.02 3.27 10.32
C PHE A 220 -22.37 2.77 9.03
N ILE A 221 -22.05 1.47 8.97
CA ILE A 221 -21.43 0.87 7.79
C ILE A 221 -22.38 0.92 6.59
N ARG A 222 -23.67 0.68 6.80
CA ARG A 222 -24.71 0.77 5.76
C ARG A 222 -24.79 2.19 5.23
N GLU A 223 -24.96 3.18 6.10
CA GLU A 223 -25.02 4.60 5.73
C GLU A 223 -23.76 5.05 5.00
N ALA A 224 -22.58 4.70 5.54
CA ALA A 224 -21.30 5.01 4.93
C ALA A 224 -21.18 4.38 3.53
N LEU A 225 -21.57 3.11 3.36
CA LEU A 225 -21.49 2.44 2.06
C LEU A 225 -22.50 3.00 1.05
N TYR A 226 -23.70 3.37 1.49
CA TYR A 226 -24.68 4.05 0.65
C TYR A 226 -24.20 5.43 0.22
N SER A 227 -23.56 6.19 1.10
CA SER A 227 -22.98 7.49 0.76
C SER A 227 -21.84 7.34 -0.25
N TYR A 228 -20.95 6.38 0.01
CA TYR A 228 -19.70 6.14 -0.69
C TYR A 228 -19.83 5.46 -2.07
N SER A 229 -20.73 4.49 -2.23
CA SER A 229 -20.77 3.62 -3.41
C SER A 229 -21.97 3.88 -4.32
N SER A 230 -21.70 4.25 -5.58
CA SER A 230 -22.73 4.32 -6.62
C SER A 230 -23.38 2.95 -6.89
N LYS A 231 -22.64 1.85 -6.68
CA LYS A 231 -23.16 0.49 -6.82
C LYS A 231 -24.09 0.12 -5.67
N ALA A 232 -23.79 0.55 -4.44
CA ALA A 232 -24.71 0.40 -3.32
C ALA A 232 -26.01 1.18 -3.54
N LYS A 233 -25.92 2.42 -4.04
CA LYS A 233 -27.11 3.21 -4.43
C LYS A 233 -27.93 2.53 -5.52
N GLN A 234 -27.29 1.90 -6.51
CA GLN A 234 -27.94 1.23 -7.63
C GLN A 234 -28.57 -0.13 -7.25
N ARG A 235 -27.85 -0.96 -6.48
CA ARG A 235 -28.23 -2.36 -6.18
C ARG A 235 -28.98 -2.51 -4.86
N GLY A 236 -28.99 -1.46 -4.02
CA GLY A 236 -29.78 -1.39 -2.80
C GLY A 236 -29.39 -2.37 -1.71
N ASP A 237 -30.32 -2.60 -0.79
CA ASP A 237 -30.01 -3.15 0.54
C ASP A 237 -29.54 -4.60 0.53
N LYS A 238 -29.99 -5.37 -0.48
CA LYS A 238 -29.56 -6.75 -0.68
C LYS A 238 -28.07 -6.84 -0.97
N TYR A 239 -27.52 -5.91 -1.75
CA TYR A 239 -26.10 -5.86 -2.06
C TYR A 239 -25.29 -5.43 -0.84
N VAL A 240 -25.71 -4.36 -0.15
CA VAL A 240 -25.06 -3.85 1.06
C VAL A 240 -24.98 -4.94 2.15
N SER A 241 -26.09 -5.60 2.43
CA SER A 241 -26.17 -6.70 3.40
C SER A 241 -25.23 -7.86 3.04
N MET A 242 -25.14 -8.22 1.76
CA MET A 242 -24.24 -9.29 1.30
C MET A 242 -22.77 -8.91 1.47
N THR A 243 -22.40 -7.66 1.15
CA THR A 243 -21.04 -7.15 1.29
C THR A 243 -20.61 -7.13 2.76
N ILE A 244 -21.47 -6.68 3.68
CA ILE A 244 -21.22 -6.71 5.14
C ILE A 244 -21.07 -8.13 5.64
N LYS A 245 -21.97 -9.04 5.24
CA LYS A 245 -21.90 -10.45 5.62
C LYS A 245 -20.60 -11.11 5.17
N ASN A 246 -20.17 -10.87 3.93
CA ASN A 246 -18.94 -11.44 3.40
C ASN A 246 -17.70 -10.84 4.09
N ALA A 247 -17.70 -9.53 4.36
CA ALA A 247 -16.61 -8.87 5.05
C ALA A 247 -16.44 -9.37 6.50
N ARG A 248 -17.56 -9.62 7.22
CA ARG A 248 -17.53 -10.22 8.55
C ARG A 248 -16.89 -11.61 8.54
N LYS A 249 -17.23 -12.46 7.56
CA LYS A 249 -16.60 -13.80 7.44
C LYS A 249 -15.08 -13.71 7.34
N VAL A 250 -14.53 -12.68 6.72
CA VAL A 250 -13.07 -12.53 6.55
C VAL A 250 -12.38 -11.95 7.79
N ILE A 251 -13.09 -11.21 8.64
CA ILE A 251 -12.53 -10.58 9.84
C ILE A 251 -12.58 -11.53 11.05
N TRP A 252 -13.57 -12.42 11.10
CA TRP A 252 -13.84 -13.30 12.24
C TRP A 252 -13.54 -14.78 11.96
N HIS A 253 -12.78 -15.09 10.90
CA HIS A 253 -12.13 -16.38 10.61
C HIS A 253 -10.62 -16.21 10.52
#